data_AF-A0A3D1TF17-F1
#
_entry.id   AF-A0A3D1TF17-F1
#
_cell.length_a   1.000
_cell.length_b   1.000
_cell.length_c   1.000
_cell.angle_alpha   90.00
_cell.angle_beta   90.00
_cell.angle_gamma   90.00
#
_symmetry.space_group_name_H-M   'P 1'
#
loop_
_entity.id
_entity.type
_entity.pdbx_description
1 polymer ?
#
loop_
_entity_poly.entity_id
_entity_poly.type
_entity_poly.pdbx_seq_one_letter_code
_entity_poly.pdbx_strand_id
1 'polypeptide(L)'
;IQAVQAGFVAVVPDQFGFGRRRDFDFEKTIPGSSDSSQHPSMYLTHLGRTMAGLRLFDALRMLDLMEKMEEIQSDHIGVVGISCGGFIASLVAGVDPRIKAACISGFLNEFRRSILAMHQSVDHFVAGLGKQIEMLDLAGLIAPRPLLMESGTRDTEFPIGASRRIVENLQELYGLLGAPERFTADIFSGDHEFSGRQTWEFFQKWLASEGDEAAP
;
A
#
# COMPACT_ATOMS: atom_id res chain seq x y z
N ILE A 1 7.20 5.83 -17.05
CA ILE A 1 6.75 5.38 -15.72
C ILE A 1 8.01 5.05 -14.92
N GLN A 2 8.18 5.60 -13.72
CA GLN A 2 9.45 5.55 -12.97
C GLN A 2 9.97 4.12 -12.71
N ALA A 3 9.08 3.19 -12.34
CA ALA A 3 9.42 1.77 -12.15
C ALA A 3 10.12 1.13 -13.37
N VAL A 4 9.57 1.38 -14.57
CA VAL A 4 10.13 0.85 -15.82
C VAL A 4 11.49 1.47 -16.12
N GLN A 5 11.66 2.76 -15.81
CA GLN A 5 12.97 3.44 -15.95
C GLN A 5 14.01 2.89 -14.97
N ALA A 6 13.57 2.35 -13.83
CA ALA A 6 14.42 1.70 -12.84
C ALA A 6 14.67 0.20 -13.11
N GLY A 7 14.19 -0.33 -14.24
CA GLY A 7 14.45 -1.71 -14.67
C GLY A 7 13.38 -2.74 -14.25
N PHE A 8 12.25 -2.30 -13.69
CA PHE A 8 11.18 -3.23 -13.27
C PHE A 8 10.10 -3.41 -14.34
N VAL A 9 9.55 -4.62 -14.40
CA VAL A 9 8.22 -4.86 -14.98
C VAL A 9 7.18 -4.26 -14.04
N ALA A 10 6.34 -3.34 -14.54
CA ALA A 10 5.32 -2.66 -13.75
C ALA A 10 3.91 -3.15 -14.12
N VAL A 11 3.22 -3.76 -13.17
CA VAL A 11 1.82 -4.18 -13.31
C VAL A 11 0.94 -3.24 -12.50
N VAL A 12 0.06 -2.50 -13.17
CA VAL A 12 -0.77 -1.45 -12.56
C VAL A 12 -2.25 -1.70 -12.87
N PRO A 13 -2.95 -2.52 -12.07
CA PRO A 13 -4.36 -2.79 -12.29
C PRO A 13 -5.22 -1.59 -11.85
N ASP A 14 -6.29 -1.32 -12.60
CA ASP A 14 -7.37 -0.46 -12.10
C ASP A 14 -8.02 -1.15 -10.90
N GLN A 15 -7.94 -0.53 -9.73
CA GLN A 15 -8.66 -0.99 -8.55
C GLN A 15 -10.17 -0.78 -8.76
N PHE A 16 -10.99 -1.68 -8.21
CA PHE A 16 -12.45 -1.56 -8.33
C PHE A 16 -12.94 -0.23 -7.76
N GLY A 17 -13.81 0.49 -8.49
CA GLY A 17 -14.23 1.85 -8.17
C GLY A 17 -13.33 2.95 -8.74
N PHE A 18 -12.26 2.62 -9.48
CA PHE A 18 -11.38 3.58 -10.14
C PHE A 18 -11.12 3.22 -11.62
N GLY A 19 -10.59 4.18 -12.37
CA GLY A 19 -10.22 4.01 -13.77
C GLY A 19 -11.36 3.46 -14.62
N ARG A 20 -11.09 2.37 -15.34
CA ARG A 20 -12.08 1.67 -16.19
C ARG A 20 -13.09 0.84 -15.41
N ARG A 21 -12.90 0.68 -14.09
CA ARG A 21 -13.76 -0.12 -13.19
C ARG A 21 -14.63 0.75 -12.30
N ARG A 22 -14.96 1.95 -12.79
CA ARG A 22 -15.94 2.88 -12.19
C ARG A 22 -17.35 2.51 -12.59
N ASP A 23 -18.30 2.92 -11.76
CA ASP A 23 -19.72 2.85 -12.06
C ASP A 23 -20.18 4.15 -12.76
N PHE A 24 -19.80 4.28 -14.04
CA PHE A 24 -20.04 5.51 -14.81
C PHE A 24 -21.52 5.89 -14.91
N ASP A 25 -22.43 4.92 -14.88
CA ASP A 25 -23.85 5.20 -14.98
C ASP A 25 -24.40 5.73 -13.66
N PHE A 26 -23.98 5.15 -12.54
CA PHE A 26 -24.36 5.69 -11.23
C PHE A 26 -23.78 7.10 -10.99
N GLU A 27 -22.53 7.35 -11.37
CA GLU A 27 -21.88 8.65 -11.17
C GLU A 27 -22.62 9.80 -11.88
N LYS A 28 -23.20 9.55 -13.05
CA LYS A 28 -24.04 10.55 -13.75
C LYS A 28 -25.26 10.97 -12.93
N THR A 29 -25.70 10.14 -11.99
CA THR A 29 -26.87 10.40 -11.13
C THR A 29 -26.53 11.23 -9.89
N ILE A 30 -25.23 11.45 -9.58
CA ILE A 30 -24.78 12.25 -8.44
C ILE A 30 -23.95 13.45 -8.91
N PRO A 31 -24.59 14.61 -9.17
CA PRO A 31 -23.90 15.83 -9.57
C PRO A 31 -22.83 16.23 -8.54
N GLY A 32 -21.59 16.42 -8.99
CA GLY A 32 -20.49 16.92 -8.16
C GLY A 32 -19.79 15.88 -7.27
N SER A 33 -20.13 14.59 -7.37
CA SER A 33 -19.35 13.54 -6.69
C SER A 33 -17.97 13.37 -7.35
N SER A 34 -16.91 13.46 -6.54
CA SER A 34 -15.53 13.17 -6.96
C SER A 34 -15.05 11.78 -6.51
N ASP A 35 -15.76 11.13 -5.57
CA ASP A 35 -15.40 9.81 -5.06
C ASP A 35 -16.14 8.71 -5.82
N SER A 36 -15.50 8.19 -6.85
CA SER A 36 -16.02 7.10 -7.67
C SER A 36 -16.13 5.75 -6.94
N SER A 37 -15.50 5.63 -5.77
CA SER A 37 -15.49 4.41 -4.97
C SER A 37 -16.61 4.38 -3.91
N GLN A 38 -17.22 5.52 -3.59
CA GLN A 38 -18.20 5.62 -2.51
C GLN A 38 -19.41 4.70 -2.73
N HIS A 39 -20.06 4.82 -3.90
CA HIS A 39 -21.23 4.01 -4.24
C HIS A 39 -20.97 2.50 -4.16
N PRO A 40 -19.98 1.95 -4.90
CA PRO A 40 -19.72 0.53 -4.83
C PRO A 40 -19.26 0.08 -3.44
N SER A 41 -18.59 0.94 -2.66
CA SER A 41 -18.22 0.61 -1.27
C SER A 41 -19.43 0.49 -0.34
N MET A 42 -20.40 1.39 -0.46
CA MET A 42 -21.67 1.31 0.28
C MET A 42 -22.47 0.07 -0.12
N TYR A 43 -22.52 -0.23 -1.43
CA TYR A 43 -23.18 -1.44 -1.94
C TYR A 43 -22.54 -2.71 -1.39
N LEU A 44 -21.21 -2.81 -1.42
CA LEU A 44 -20.48 -3.95 -0.84
C LEU A 44 -20.73 -4.06 0.66
N THR A 45 -20.72 -2.94 1.38
CA THR A 45 -21.02 -2.90 2.83
C THR A 45 -22.41 -3.47 3.12
N HIS A 46 -23.41 -3.08 2.33
CA HIS A 46 -24.77 -3.61 2.45
C HIS A 46 -24.84 -5.13 2.22
N LEU A 47 -23.99 -5.66 1.34
CA LEU A 47 -23.86 -7.09 1.07
C LEU A 47 -22.97 -7.84 2.08
N GLY A 48 -22.50 -7.18 3.15
CA GLY A 48 -21.57 -7.78 4.12
C GLY A 48 -20.22 -8.10 3.49
N ARG A 49 -19.75 -7.24 2.58
CA ARG A 49 -18.43 -7.26 1.95
C ARG A 49 -17.75 -5.90 2.15
N THR A 50 -16.47 -5.81 1.82
CA THR A 50 -15.71 -4.56 1.91
C THR A 50 -14.99 -4.30 0.60
N MET A 51 -14.81 -3.02 0.27
CA MET A 51 -14.01 -2.62 -0.90
C MET A 51 -12.56 -3.09 -0.75
N ALA A 52 -11.99 -2.96 0.46
CA ALA A 52 -10.67 -3.49 0.79
C ALA A 52 -10.54 -4.98 0.50
N GLY A 53 -11.53 -5.80 0.88
CA GLY A 53 -11.53 -7.25 0.62
C GLY A 53 -11.60 -7.60 -0.87
N LEU A 54 -12.41 -6.85 -1.64
CA LEU A 54 -12.50 -7.04 -3.09
C LEU A 54 -11.19 -6.66 -3.79
N ARG A 55 -10.61 -5.51 -3.44
CA ARG A 55 -9.34 -5.04 -4.02
C ARG A 55 -8.15 -5.91 -3.62
N LEU A 56 -8.15 -6.43 -2.39
CA LEU A 56 -7.19 -7.45 -1.96
C LEU A 56 -7.33 -8.71 -2.81
N PHE A 57 -8.55 -9.22 -3.00
CA PHE A 57 -8.78 -10.40 -3.85
C PHE A 57 -8.24 -10.18 -5.28
N ASP A 58 -8.53 -9.03 -5.89
CA ASP A 58 -8.03 -8.70 -7.23
C ASP A 58 -6.50 -8.66 -7.27
N ALA A 59 -5.85 -8.04 -6.28
CA ALA A 59 -4.40 -8.00 -6.21
C ALA A 59 -3.79 -9.41 -6.06
N LEU A 60 -4.39 -10.30 -5.26
CA LEU A 60 -3.94 -11.69 -5.15
C LEU A 60 -4.10 -12.47 -6.45
N ARG A 61 -5.18 -12.22 -7.22
CA ARG A 61 -5.36 -12.82 -8.56
C ARG A 61 -4.36 -12.26 -9.57
N MET A 62 -3.98 -10.99 -9.44
CA MET A 62 -2.92 -10.42 -10.27
C MET A 62 -1.58 -11.09 -10.00
N LEU A 63 -1.25 -11.41 -8.75
CA LEU A 63 -0.05 -12.20 -8.42
C LEU A 63 -0.09 -13.59 -9.08
N ASP A 64 -1.24 -14.28 -9.06
CA ASP A 64 -1.38 -15.59 -9.73
C ASP A 64 -1.20 -15.51 -11.25
N LEU A 65 -1.55 -14.38 -11.86
CA LEU A 65 -1.31 -14.12 -13.28
C LEU A 65 0.18 -13.81 -13.52
N MET A 66 0.77 -12.98 -12.67
CA MET A 66 2.17 -12.56 -12.76
C MET A 66 3.12 -13.77 -12.71
N GLU A 67 2.85 -14.77 -11.87
CA GLU A 67 3.65 -16.00 -11.80
C GLU A 67 3.67 -16.82 -13.10
N LYS A 68 2.76 -16.53 -14.04
CA LYS A 68 2.68 -17.19 -15.35
C LYS A 68 3.32 -16.38 -16.48
N MET A 69 3.80 -15.18 -16.18
CA MET A 69 4.44 -14.30 -17.16
C MET A 69 5.93 -14.60 -17.23
N GLU A 70 6.45 -14.84 -18.43
CA GLU A 70 7.87 -15.20 -18.64
C GLU A 70 8.82 -14.07 -18.22
N GLU A 71 8.35 -12.83 -18.25
CA GLU A 71 9.11 -11.63 -17.87
C GLU A 71 9.17 -11.40 -16.35
N ILE A 72 8.46 -12.20 -15.54
CA ILE A 72 8.35 -12.00 -14.09
C ILE A 72 9.09 -13.11 -13.34
N GLN A 73 10.09 -12.69 -12.56
CA GLN A 73 10.74 -13.54 -11.58
C GLN A 73 9.86 -13.64 -10.32
N SER A 74 9.26 -14.81 -10.11
CA SER A 74 8.23 -15.02 -9.07
C SER A 74 8.74 -14.81 -7.63
N ASP A 75 10.05 -14.91 -7.44
CA ASP A 75 10.77 -14.70 -6.18
C ASP A 75 11.27 -13.25 -5.98
N HIS A 76 11.01 -12.33 -6.91
CA HIS A 76 11.48 -10.94 -6.86
C HIS A 76 10.33 -9.93 -7.01
N ILE A 77 9.15 -10.23 -6.45
CA ILE A 77 7.96 -9.39 -6.56
C ILE A 77 7.91 -8.36 -5.42
N GLY A 78 7.84 -7.07 -5.78
CA GLY A 78 7.55 -5.96 -4.88
C GLY A 78 6.13 -5.42 -5.03
N VAL A 79 5.63 -4.74 -3.99
CA VAL A 79 4.37 -3.98 -4.06
C VAL A 79 4.56 -2.56 -3.56
N VAL A 80 4.01 -1.59 -4.29
CA VAL A 80 4.00 -0.18 -3.91
C VAL A 80 2.62 0.41 -4.07
N GLY A 81 2.24 1.27 -3.13
CA GLY A 81 0.98 2.01 -3.21
C GLY A 81 1.00 3.26 -2.34
N ILE A 82 0.24 4.26 -2.78
CA ILE A 82 -0.01 5.50 -2.04
C ILE A 82 -1.45 5.58 -1.54
N SER A 83 -1.67 6.09 -0.33
CA SER A 83 -3.00 6.37 0.22
C SER A 83 -3.87 5.11 0.29
N CYS A 84 -5.03 5.10 -0.34
CA CYS A 84 -5.84 3.90 -0.53
C CYS A 84 -5.06 2.75 -1.21
N GLY A 85 -4.18 3.07 -2.17
CA GLY A 85 -3.24 2.10 -2.73
C GLY A 85 -2.23 1.60 -1.69
N GLY A 86 -1.81 2.45 -0.76
CA GLY A 86 -0.96 2.07 0.39
C GLY A 86 -1.69 1.14 1.35
N PHE A 87 -2.98 1.34 1.57
CA PHE A 87 -3.82 0.41 2.32
C PHE A 87 -3.82 -0.97 1.68
N ILE A 88 -4.15 -1.05 0.39
CA ILE A 88 -4.19 -2.33 -0.34
C ILE A 88 -2.79 -2.96 -0.39
N ALA A 89 -1.73 -2.19 -0.65
CA ALA A 89 -0.36 -2.68 -0.63
C ALA A 89 0.02 -3.28 0.74
N SER A 90 -0.41 -2.66 1.84
CA SER A 90 -0.15 -3.18 3.20
C SER A 90 -0.86 -4.51 3.43
N LEU A 91 -2.11 -4.65 2.98
CA LEU A 91 -2.86 -5.90 3.08
C LEU A 91 -2.24 -7.00 2.24
N VAL A 92 -1.93 -6.72 0.96
CA VAL A 92 -1.35 -7.69 0.03
C VAL A 92 0.02 -8.16 0.55
N ALA A 93 0.89 -7.23 0.93
CA ALA A 93 2.17 -7.55 1.52
C ALA A 93 2.00 -8.39 2.79
N GLY A 94 1.11 -8.00 3.69
CA GLY A 94 0.90 -8.69 4.96
C GLY A 94 0.38 -10.13 4.83
N VAL A 95 -0.49 -10.42 3.85
CA VAL A 95 -1.14 -11.74 3.74
C VAL A 95 -0.49 -12.68 2.73
N ASP A 96 0.30 -12.16 1.77
CA ASP A 96 0.88 -12.98 0.70
C ASP A 96 2.42 -12.98 0.76
N PRO A 97 3.07 -14.15 0.98
CA PRO A 97 4.52 -14.26 1.09
C PRO A 97 5.25 -14.15 -0.26
N ARG A 98 4.54 -14.11 -1.39
CA ARG A 98 5.16 -13.86 -2.70
C ARG A 98 5.71 -12.44 -2.80
N ILE A 99 5.11 -11.49 -2.08
CA ILE A 99 5.67 -10.14 -1.93
C ILE A 99 6.93 -10.21 -1.07
N LYS A 100 8.06 -9.81 -1.65
CA LYS A 100 9.37 -9.80 -0.99
C LYS A 100 9.77 -8.45 -0.42
N ALA A 101 9.28 -7.36 -1.00
CA ALA A 101 9.50 -6.01 -0.50
C ALA A 101 8.24 -5.16 -0.68
N ALA A 102 7.99 -4.23 0.24
CA ALA A 102 6.83 -3.34 0.16
C ALA A 102 7.23 -1.87 0.35
N CYS A 103 6.62 -0.98 -0.43
CA CYS A 103 6.64 0.45 -0.21
C CYS A 103 5.22 0.94 0.09
N ILE A 104 5.01 1.43 1.31
CA ILE A 104 3.71 1.94 1.77
C ILE A 104 3.81 3.45 1.94
N SER A 105 3.25 4.19 0.99
CA SER A 105 3.35 5.65 0.93
C SER A 105 2.05 6.30 1.40
N GLY A 106 2.15 7.29 2.28
CA GLY A 106 1.00 8.11 2.72
C GLY A 106 -0.18 7.28 3.24
N PHE A 107 0.07 6.25 4.06
CA PHE A 107 -1.00 5.43 4.65
C PHE A 107 -0.72 5.01 6.10
N LEU A 108 0.46 4.45 6.38
CA LEU A 108 0.79 3.95 7.71
C LEU A 108 0.72 5.06 8.76
N ASN A 109 -0.25 4.96 9.66
CA ASN A 109 -0.61 5.96 10.64
C ASN A 109 -1.32 5.28 11.83
N GLU A 110 -2.33 5.91 12.43
CA GLU A 110 -3.21 5.25 13.41
C GLU A 110 -4.66 5.49 12.99
N PHE A 111 -5.49 4.45 12.96
CA PHE A 111 -6.92 4.55 12.62
C PHE A 111 -7.61 5.68 13.38
N ARG A 112 -7.37 5.77 14.70
CA ARG A 112 -7.94 6.81 15.58
C ARG A 112 -7.45 8.24 15.32
N ARG A 113 -6.48 8.44 14.43
CA ARG A 113 -5.89 9.75 14.11
C ARG A 113 -5.96 10.12 12.63
N SER A 114 -6.23 9.15 11.76
CA SER A 114 -6.56 9.35 10.35
C SER A 114 -7.99 8.88 10.07
N ILE A 115 -8.17 7.63 9.63
CA ILE A 115 -9.42 7.09 9.06
C ILE A 115 -10.66 7.30 9.94
N LEU A 116 -10.52 7.22 11.25
CA LEU A 116 -11.64 7.38 12.21
C LEU A 116 -11.74 8.79 12.80
N ALA A 117 -10.80 9.69 12.50
CA ALA A 117 -10.72 11.03 13.07
C ALA A 117 -11.13 12.15 12.11
N MET A 118 -11.21 11.87 10.81
CA MET A 118 -11.51 12.87 9.79
C MET A 118 -12.31 12.26 8.63
N HIS A 119 -12.75 13.12 7.70
CA HIS A 119 -13.45 12.66 6.51
C HIS A 119 -12.49 11.86 5.62
N GLN A 120 -12.85 10.61 5.36
CA GLN A 120 -12.10 9.66 4.53
C GLN A 120 -13.09 8.88 3.66
N SER A 121 -12.64 8.38 2.51
CA SER A 121 -13.50 7.57 1.64
C SER A 121 -13.97 6.30 2.35
N VAL A 122 -15.20 5.88 2.06
CA VAL A 122 -15.84 4.69 2.62
C VAL A 122 -15.07 3.42 2.25
N ASP A 123 -14.27 3.44 1.20
CA ASP A 123 -13.47 2.30 0.74
C ASP A 123 -12.38 1.85 1.74
N HIS A 124 -11.98 2.74 2.66
CA HIS A 124 -11.06 2.45 3.76
C HIS A 124 -11.70 1.65 4.91
N PHE A 125 -13.03 1.60 4.99
CA PHE A 125 -13.72 1.08 6.18
C PHE A 125 -13.96 -0.42 6.06
N VAL A 126 -13.41 -1.17 7.02
CA VAL A 126 -13.65 -2.60 7.22
C VAL A 126 -14.33 -2.78 8.56
N ALA A 127 -15.60 -3.21 8.54
CA ALA A 127 -16.41 -3.35 9.74
C ALA A 127 -15.73 -4.29 10.76
N GLY A 128 -15.46 -3.77 11.97
CA GLY A 128 -14.85 -4.51 13.06
C GLY A 128 -13.32 -4.60 13.05
N LEU A 129 -12.62 -4.11 12.01
CA LEU A 129 -11.16 -4.21 11.91
C LEU A 129 -10.44 -3.55 13.09
N GLY A 130 -10.82 -2.31 13.41
CA GLY A 130 -10.23 -1.54 14.53
C GLY A 130 -10.53 -2.10 15.93
N LYS A 131 -11.32 -3.18 16.04
CA LYS A 131 -11.47 -3.93 17.31
C LYS A 131 -10.41 -5.02 17.48
N GLN A 132 -9.75 -5.40 16.39
CA GLN A 132 -8.81 -6.52 16.35
C GLN A 132 -7.37 -6.05 16.17
N ILE A 133 -7.17 -5.02 15.34
CA ILE A 133 -5.84 -4.56 14.94
C ILE A 133 -5.79 -3.03 14.74
N GLU A 134 -4.59 -2.50 14.74
CA GLU A 134 -4.20 -1.16 14.31
C GLU A 134 -3.39 -1.23 13.00
N MET A 135 -3.17 -0.09 12.33
CA MET A 135 -2.33 0.00 11.13
C MET A 135 -0.89 -0.48 11.36
N LEU A 136 -0.38 -0.35 12.59
CA LEU A 136 0.91 -0.91 12.98
C LEU A 136 0.95 -2.43 12.83
N ASP A 137 -0.13 -3.12 13.21
CA ASP A 137 -0.20 -4.58 13.11
C ASP A 137 -0.18 -5.02 11.64
N LEU A 138 -0.84 -4.27 10.74
CA LEU A 138 -0.76 -4.50 9.29
C LEU A 138 0.68 -4.42 8.79
N ALA A 139 1.45 -3.40 9.21
CA ALA A 139 2.86 -3.30 8.89
C ALA A 139 3.69 -4.41 9.56
N GLY A 140 3.31 -4.83 10.76
CA GLY A 140 3.94 -5.93 11.49
C GLY A 140 3.85 -7.28 10.76
N LEU A 141 2.78 -7.53 10.01
CA LEU A 141 2.65 -8.73 9.15
C LEU A 141 3.67 -8.77 7.99
N ILE A 142 4.27 -7.63 7.65
CA ILE A 142 5.31 -7.54 6.62
C ILE A 142 6.66 -7.94 7.22
N ALA A 143 6.93 -7.56 8.47
CA ALA A 143 8.19 -7.84 9.14
C ALA A 143 8.49 -9.36 9.22
N PRO A 144 9.76 -9.78 9.04
CA PRO A 144 10.97 -8.98 8.81
C PRO A 144 11.29 -8.76 7.31
N ARG A 145 10.30 -8.83 6.40
CA ARG A 145 10.57 -8.52 4.99
C ARG A 145 10.84 -7.01 4.82
N PRO A 146 11.64 -6.62 3.83
CA PRO A 146 11.88 -5.21 3.53
C PRO A 146 10.62 -4.36 3.43
N LEU A 147 10.57 -3.28 4.21
CA LEU A 147 9.49 -2.29 4.21
C LEU A 147 10.04 -0.87 4.14
N LEU A 148 9.61 -0.13 3.11
CA LEU A 148 9.77 1.31 3.00
C LEU A 148 8.46 2.00 3.35
N MET A 149 8.50 2.93 4.30
CA MET A 149 7.38 3.82 4.64
C MET A 149 7.68 5.23 4.14
N GLU A 150 6.78 5.83 3.35
CA GLU A 150 6.91 7.24 2.95
C GLU A 150 5.82 8.10 3.61
N SER A 151 6.16 9.32 4.04
CA SER A 151 5.19 10.25 4.64
C SER A 151 5.55 11.73 4.41
N GLY A 152 4.60 12.49 3.88
CA GLY A 152 4.71 13.95 3.74
C GLY A 152 4.50 14.67 5.06
N THR A 153 5.28 15.71 5.35
CA THR A 153 5.17 16.48 6.60
C THR A 153 3.92 17.35 6.69
N ARG A 154 3.25 17.63 5.57
CA ARG A 154 2.01 18.42 5.47
C ARG A 154 0.81 17.57 5.04
N ASP A 155 0.94 16.25 5.05
CA ASP A 155 -0.17 15.33 4.79
C ASP A 155 -1.30 15.58 5.81
N THR A 156 -2.45 16.02 5.30
CA THR A 156 -3.64 16.31 6.10
C THR A 156 -4.51 15.08 6.34
N GLU A 157 -4.36 14.02 5.54
CA GLU A 157 -5.11 12.77 5.63
C GLU A 157 -4.44 11.77 6.59
N PHE A 158 -3.12 11.74 6.58
CA PHE A 158 -2.29 10.90 7.43
C PHE A 158 -1.29 11.77 8.22
N PRO A 159 -1.72 12.40 9.33
CA PRO A 159 -0.94 13.41 10.01
C PRO A 159 0.44 12.91 10.47
N ILE A 160 1.47 13.70 10.17
CA ILE A 160 2.88 13.34 10.40
C ILE A 160 3.20 12.92 11.84
N GLY A 161 2.51 13.48 12.83
CA GLY A 161 2.72 13.12 14.23
C GLY A 161 2.39 11.66 14.54
N ALA A 162 1.44 11.06 13.83
CA ALA A 162 1.12 9.64 13.95
C ALA A 162 2.02 8.77 13.08
N SER A 163 2.36 9.22 11.87
CA SER A 163 3.34 8.53 11.03
C SER A 163 4.70 8.38 11.73
N ARG A 164 5.19 9.40 12.45
CA ARG A 164 6.44 9.32 13.23
C ARG A 164 6.41 8.26 14.33
N ARG A 165 5.27 8.10 15.03
CA ARG A 165 5.13 7.04 16.03
C ARG A 165 5.16 5.65 15.40
N ILE A 166 4.57 5.49 14.22
CA ILE A 166 4.66 4.21 13.48
C ILE A 166 6.11 3.92 13.07
N VAL A 167 6.85 4.93 12.61
CA VAL A 167 8.29 4.80 12.32
C VAL A 167 9.07 4.32 13.53
N GLU A 168 8.88 4.94 14.70
CA GLU A 168 9.53 4.52 15.96
C GLU A 168 9.21 3.06 16.32
N ASN A 169 7.92 2.69 16.26
CA ASN A 169 7.48 1.33 16.57
C ASN A 169 8.03 0.29 15.58
N LEU A 170 8.10 0.62 14.28
CA LEU A 170 8.65 -0.28 13.26
C LEU A 170 10.16 -0.42 13.37
N GLN A 171 10.88 0.65 13.72
CA GLN A 171 12.32 0.56 14.04
C GLN A 171 12.58 -0.39 15.20
N GLU A 172 11.78 -0.29 16.27
CA GLU A 172 11.87 -1.21 17.41
C GLU A 172 11.54 -2.66 17.00
N LEU A 173 10.43 -2.87 16.28
CA LEU A 173 10.01 -4.20 15.83
C LEU A 173 11.08 -4.87 14.95
N TYR A 174 11.60 -4.18 13.94
CA TYR A 174 12.63 -4.74 13.07
C TYR A 174 13.95 -4.97 13.82
N GLY A 175 14.27 -4.14 14.82
CA GLY A 175 15.39 -4.37 15.74
C GLY A 175 15.22 -5.64 16.57
N LEU A 176 14.03 -5.86 17.15
CA LEU A 176 13.69 -7.06 17.92
C LEU A 176 13.73 -8.33 17.07
N LEU A 177 13.38 -8.23 15.78
CA LEU A 177 13.44 -9.33 14.82
C LEU A 177 14.84 -9.54 14.21
N GLY A 178 15.85 -8.76 14.64
CA GLY A 178 17.22 -8.90 14.17
C GLY A 178 17.43 -8.49 12.71
N ALA A 179 16.56 -7.64 12.17
CA ALA A 179 16.63 -7.14 10.79
C ALA A 179 16.44 -5.62 10.68
N PRO A 180 17.08 -4.78 11.53
CA PRO A 180 16.86 -3.34 11.56
C PRO A 180 17.12 -2.66 10.20
N GLU A 181 18.01 -3.20 9.38
CA GLU A 181 18.35 -2.70 8.05
C GLU A 181 17.23 -2.83 7.02
N ARG A 182 16.23 -3.69 7.28
CA ARG A 182 15.12 -3.97 6.37
C ARG A 182 13.95 -3.01 6.52
N PHE A 183 13.97 -2.12 7.51
CA PHE A 183 13.00 -1.03 7.59
C PHE A 183 13.64 0.29 7.16
N THR A 184 12.95 1.04 6.31
CA THR A 184 13.37 2.38 5.88
C THR A 184 12.18 3.32 5.98
N ALA A 185 12.42 4.54 6.47
CA ALA A 185 11.42 5.59 6.53
C ALA A 185 11.87 6.81 5.73
N ASP A 186 11.06 7.24 4.76
CA ASP A 186 11.23 8.48 4.01
C ASP A 186 10.20 9.52 4.46
N ILE A 187 10.61 10.37 5.41
CA ILE A 187 9.82 11.55 5.80
C ILE A 187 10.29 12.74 4.96
N PHE A 188 9.37 13.33 4.19
CA PHE A 188 9.71 14.36 3.22
C PHE A 188 8.85 15.62 3.34
N SER A 189 9.39 16.76 2.91
CA SER A 189 8.63 18.01 2.84
C SER A 189 7.66 17.95 1.68
N GLY A 190 6.42 17.58 1.95
CA GLY A 190 5.39 17.30 0.95
C GLY A 190 4.01 17.22 1.58
N ASP A 191 2.99 17.25 0.73
CA ASP A 191 1.59 17.08 1.13
C ASP A 191 1.23 15.58 1.09
N HIS A 192 -0.02 15.24 0.79
CA HIS A 192 -0.44 13.86 0.56
C HIS A 192 -0.07 13.43 -0.87
N GLU A 193 1.19 13.03 -1.05
CA GLU A 193 1.77 12.70 -2.37
C GLU A 193 2.79 11.57 -2.32
N PHE A 194 3.13 11.00 -3.48
CA PHE A 194 4.08 9.89 -3.58
C PHE A 194 5.49 10.46 -3.67
N SER A 195 6.39 10.08 -2.76
CA SER A 195 7.76 10.61 -2.77
C SER A 195 8.54 10.02 -3.92
N GLY A 196 8.59 8.69 -3.99
CA GLY A 196 9.34 7.95 -4.99
C GLY A 196 10.86 8.11 -4.92
N ARG A 197 11.39 9.00 -4.07
CA ARG A 197 12.81 9.39 -4.01
C ARG A 197 13.72 8.23 -3.64
N GLN A 198 13.26 7.37 -2.73
CA GLN A 198 13.98 6.19 -2.28
C GLN A 198 13.33 4.89 -2.77
N THR A 199 12.11 4.96 -3.33
CA THR A 199 11.30 3.76 -3.65
C THR A 199 12.03 2.80 -4.59
N TRP A 200 12.59 3.30 -5.70
CA TRP A 200 13.14 2.41 -6.72
C TRP A 200 14.51 1.85 -6.34
N GLU A 201 15.37 2.67 -5.71
CA GLU A 201 16.64 2.20 -5.13
C GLU A 201 16.41 1.18 -4.02
N PHE A 202 15.37 1.38 -3.19
CA PHE A 202 14.95 0.42 -2.19
C PHE A 202 14.54 -0.92 -2.81
N PHE A 203 13.71 -0.90 -3.87
CA PHE A 203 13.34 -2.14 -4.55
C PHE A 203 14.53 -2.81 -5.23
N GLN A 204 15.44 -2.04 -5.86
CA GLN A 204 16.64 -2.60 -6.47
C GLN A 204 17.50 -3.31 -5.44
N LYS A 205 17.69 -2.70 -4.26
CA LYS A 205 18.44 -3.32 -3.15
C LYS A 205 17.82 -4.63 -2.68
N TRP A 206 16.50 -4.69 -2.55
CA TRP A 206 15.81 -5.79 -1.85
C TRP A 206 15.21 -6.85 -2.77
N LEU A 207 15.12 -6.57 -4.06
CA LEU A 207 14.65 -7.48 -5.10
C LEU A 207 15.73 -7.76 -6.15
N ALA A 208 17.00 -7.41 -5.90
CA ALA A 208 18.10 -7.86 -6.74
C ALA A 208 18.25 -9.38 -6.64
N SER A 209 18.52 -10.00 -7.77
CA SER A 209 18.90 -11.41 -7.82
C SER A 209 20.36 -11.61 -7.36
N GLU A 210 20.71 -12.78 -6.82
CA GLU A 210 22.11 -13.19 -6.63
C GLU A 210 22.79 -13.32 -8.00
N GLY A 211 23.20 -12.18 -8.57
CA GLY A 211 23.69 -12.06 -9.95
C GLY A 211 23.69 -10.62 -10.47
N ASP A 212 22.89 -9.73 -9.89
CA ASP A 212 22.87 -8.29 -10.25
C ASP A 212 23.96 -7.47 -9.54
N GLU A 213 24.68 -8.05 -8.57
CA GLU A 213 25.96 -7.52 -8.07
C GLU A 213 27.10 -7.77 -9.08
N ALA A 214 26.97 -7.24 -10.30
CA ALA A 214 28.10 -7.13 -11.22
C ALA A 214 27.86 -6.09 -12.33
N ALA A 215 28.28 -4.86 -12.08
CA ALA A 215 29.32 -4.23 -12.91
C ALA A 215 29.90 -2.99 -12.18
N PRO A 216 31.23 -2.85 -12.08
CA PRO A 216 31.86 -1.59 -11.64
C PRO A 216 31.58 -0.42 -12.59
#